data_AF-A0A1Q3WQS8-F1
#
_entry.id   AF-A0A1Q3WQS8-F1
#
_cell.length_a   1.000
_cell.length_b   1.000
_cell.length_c   1.000
_cell.angle_alpha   90.00
_cell.angle_beta   90.00
_cell.angle_gamma   90.00
#
_symmetry.space_group_name_H-M   'P 1'
#
loop_
_entity.id
_entity.type
_entity.pdbx_description
1 polymer ?
#
loop_
_entity_poly.entity_id
_entity_poly.type
_entity_poly.pdbx_seq_one_letter_code
_entity_poly.pdbx_strand_id
1 'polypeptide(L)'
;MSDANNGREDRRADGTCLRDTGNLPWTTLGAAAQDAWGNRLRYAVHADLTDKTKGFHNGSAPTPTWNHVCSLADCPSVDVAADVPVVIVSHGPNGWGARSINGSTLALPPGANEIENLDADHRYVSRPPSRPGDAAGEFDDLVAWLPFNVLINRVCPAGGCP
;
A
#
# COMPACT_ATOMS: atom_id res chain seq x y z
N MET A 1 15.88 -2.04 -9.78
CA MET A 1 15.56 -3.48 -9.93
C MET A 1 14.06 -3.63 -9.73
N SER A 2 13.35 -4.24 -10.68
CA SER A 2 11.90 -4.48 -10.60
C SER A 2 11.58 -5.55 -9.56
N ASP A 3 10.41 -5.45 -8.92
CA ASP A 3 9.85 -6.49 -8.06
C ASP A 3 9.82 -7.84 -8.81
N ALA A 4 10.35 -8.88 -8.17
CA ALA A 4 10.44 -10.24 -8.75
C ALA A 4 9.06 -10.92 -8.84
N ASN A 5 8.08 -10.41 -8.09
CA ASN A 5 6.69 -10.85 -8.01
C ASN A 5 6.55 -12.37 -7.91
N ASN A 6 7.35 -12.93 -7.01
CA ASN A 6 7.36 -14.34 -6.62
C ASN A 6 6.72 -14.56 -5.23
N GLY A 7 6.09 -13.52 -4.69
CA GLY A 7 5.46 -13.51 -3.38
C GLY A 7 6.42 -13.48 -2.21
N ARG A 8 7.74 -13.39 -2.44
CA ARG A 8 8.72 -13.15 -1.38
C ARG A 8 8.99 -11.65 -1.27
N GLU A 9 9.24 -11.20 -0.06
CA GLU A 9 9.69 -9.84 0.22
C GLU A 9 11.01 -9.55 -0.53
N ASP A 10 11.07 -8.38 -1.19
CA ASP A 10 12.26 -7.91 -1.88
C ASP A 10 13.30 -7.36 -0.88
N ARG A 11 14.14 -8.27 -0.37
CA ARG A 11 15.17 -7.98 0.63
C ARG A 11 16.53 -8.48 0.19
N ARG A 12 17.58 -7.71 0.47
CA ARG A 12 18.98 -8.19 0.31
C ARG A 12 19.31 -9.26 1.34
N ALA A 13 20.37 -10.03 1.07
CA ALA A 13 20.86 -11.06 2.01
C ALA A 13 21.26 -10.50 3.38
N ASP A 14 21.71 -9.24 3.42
CA ASP A 14 22.00 -8.56 4.69
C ASP A 14 20.73 -8.16 5.46
N GLY A 15 19.56 -8.17 4.83
CA GLY A 15 18.28 -7.82 5.42
C GLY A 15 17.78 -6.41 5.06
N THR A 16 18.48 -5.67 4.22
CA THR A 16 18.07 -4.34 3.73
C THR A 16 16.85 -4.46 2.83
N CYS A 17 15.82 -3.64 3.09
CA CYS A 17 14.65 -3.51 2.23
C CYS A 17 15.04 -2.91 0.88
N LEU A 18 14.68 -3.56 -0.23
CA LEU A 18 14.95 -3.05 -1.58
C LEU A 18 13.80 -2.20 -2.13
N ARG A 19 12.59 -2.48 -1.67
CA ARG A 19 11.34 -1.88 -2.14
C ARG A 19 10.38 -1.81 -0.97
N ASP A 20 9.93 -0.61 -0.67
CA ASP A 20 8.89 -0.32 0.31
C ASP A 20 7.49 -0.27 -0.32
N THR A 21 7.40 -0.35 -1.65
CA THR A 21 6.15 -0.50 -2.41
C THR A 21 6.27 -1.59 -3.48
N GLY A 22 5.17 -2.28 -3.79
CA GLY A 22 5.16 -3.33 -4.80
C GLY A 22 3.93 -4.24 -4.72
N ASN A 23 4.06 -5.47 -5.22
CA ASN A 23 3.03 -6.50 -5.00
C ASN A 23 3.21 -7.12 -3.62
N LEU A 24 2.11 -7.33 -2.90
CA LEU A 24 2.10 -7.90 -1.55
C LEU A 24 2.93 -9.20 -1.53
N PRO A 25 3.92 -9.36 -0.62
CA PRO A 25 4.73 -10.56 -0.56
C PRO A 25 3.95 -11.71 0.11
N TRP A 26 2.96 -12.24 -0.60
CA TRP A 26 1.97 -13.19 -0.08
C TRP A 26 2.58 -14.49 0.45
N THR A 27 3.66 -14.98 -0.16
CA THR A 27 4.38 -16.17 0.30
C THR A 27 5.11 -15.89 1.62
N THR A 28 5.76 -14.73 1.74
CA THR A 28 6.42 -14.32 3.00
C THR A 28 5.41 -14.12 4.13
N LEU A 29 4.25 -13.54 3.83
CA LEU A 29 3.23 -13.22 4.84
C LEU A 29 2.27 -14.38 5.13
N GLY A 30 2.32 -15.48 4.36
CA GLY A 30 1.34 -16.56 4.46
C GLY A 30 -0.08 -16.11 4.10
N ALA A 31 -0.20 -15.13 3.20
CA ALA A 31 -1.47 -14.51 2.80
C ALA A 31 -1.96 -15.07 1.46
N ALA A 32 -3.20 -14.75 1.11
CA ALA A 32 -3.72 -15.00 -0.23
C ALA A 32 -2.90 -14.21 -1.27
N ALA A 33 -2.70 -14.83 -2.43
CA ALA A 33 -1.85 -14.28 -3.47
C ALA A 33 -2.54 -13.24 -4.36
N GLN A 34 -3.84 -13.01 -4.15
CA GLN A 34 -4.69 -12.20 -5.00
C GLN A 34 -5.87 -11.61 -4.22
N ASP A 35 -6.49 -10.60 -4.82
CA ASP A 35 -7.82 -10.12 -4.45
C ASP A 35 -8.94 -11.02 -5.01
N ALA A 36 -10.19 -10.59 -4.81
CA ALA A 36 -11.39 -11.30 -5.24
C ALA A 36 -11.52 -11.44 -6.76
N TRP A 37 -10.75 -10.68 -7.56
CA TRP A 37 -10.86 -10.60 -9.01
C TRP A 37 -9.66 -11.20 -9.76
N GLY A 38 -8.72 -11.81 -9.03
CA GLY A 38 -7.57 -12.49 -9.63
C GLY A 38 -6.38 -11.58 -9.91
N ASN A 39 -6.33 -10.41 -9.26
CA ASN A 39 -5.23 -9.46 -9.34
C ASN A 39 -4.36 -9.53 -8.09
N ARG A 40 -3.05 -9.28 -8.25
CA ARG A 40 -2.14 -9.13 -7.11
C ARG A 40 -2.55 -7.90 -6.30
N LEU A 41 -2.60 -8.06 -4.98
CA LEU A 41 -2.69 -6.92 -4.08
C LEU A 41 -1.40 -6.12 -4.15
N ARG A 42 -1.51 -4.80 -4.20
CA ARG A 42 -0.37 -3.90 -3.97
C ARG A 42 -0.22 -3.62 -2.48
N TYR A 43 1.00 -3.32 -2.09
CA TYR A 43 1.30 -2.89 -0.73
C TYR A 43 2.28 -1.73 -0.74
N ALA A 44 2.23 -0.96 0.34
CA ALA A 44 3.23 0.02 0.68
C ALA A 44 3.50 -0.02 2.19
N VAL A 45 4.77 0.12 2.54
CA VAL A 45 5.26 0.27 3.91
C VAL A 45 6.16 1.50 3.97
N HIS A 46 6.44 2.01 5.16
CA HIS A 46 7.46 3.05 5.31
C HIS A 46 8.77 2.47 5.85
N ALA A 47 9.91 2.89 5.29
CA ALA A 47 11.23 2.39 5.63
C ALA A 47 11.62 2.59 7.10
N ASP A 48 11.05 3.60 7.77
CA ASP A 48 11.30 3.85 9.20
C ASP A 48 10.93 2.68 10.11
N LEU A 49 10.02 1.79 9.68
CA LEU A 49 9.59 0.64 10.46
C LEU A 49 10.06 -0.70 9.90
N THR A 50 10.54 -0.72 8.65
CA THR A 50 10.89 -1.95 7.94
C THR A 50 12.39 -2.10 7.69
N ASP A 51 13.16 -1.02 7.84
CA ASP A 51 14.62 -1.07 7.82
C ASP A 51 15.12 -1.82 9.06
N LYS A 52 15.78 -2.96 8.85
CA LYS A 52 16.37 -3.77 9.93
C LYS A 52 17.38 -3.04 10.83
N THR A 53 17.94 -1.92 10.37
CA THR A 53 18.93 -1.13 11.13
C THR A 53 18.28 -0.08 12.03
N LYS A 54 17.04 0.32 11.72
CA LYS A 54 16.21 1.19 12.56
C LYS A 54 15.27 0.38 13.43
N GLY A 55 14.53 -0.53 12.80
CA GLY A 55 13.51 -1.38 13.40
C GLY A 55 12.30 -0.62 13.92
N PHE A 56 11.32 -1.36 14.41
CA PHE A 56 10.18 -0.82 15.13
C PHE A 56 10.49 -0.77 16.62
N HIS A 57 10.40 0.39 17.26
CA HIS A 57 10.73 0.57 18.68
C HIS A 57 9.88 1.66 19.35
N ASN A 58 10.03 1.81 20.67
CA ASN A 58 9.12 2.65 21.47
C ASN A 58 9.23 4.15 21.16
N GLY A 59 10.32 4.54 20.49
CA GLY A 59 10.57 5.89 20.03
C GLY A 59 10.29 6.08 18.54
N SER A 60 9.77 5.07 17.84
CA SER A 60 9.31 5.24 16.47
C SER A 60 8.24 6.34 16.45
N ALA A 61 8.29 7.21 15.45
CA ALA A 61 7.35 8.30 15.29
C ALA A 61 7.11 8.55 13.79
N PRO A 62 5.90 8.97 13.39
CA PRO A 62 5.62 9.34 12.02
C PRO A 62 6.43 10.56 11.58
N THR A 63 6.75 10.61 10.29
CA THR A 63 7.32 11.80 9.65
C THR A 63 6.42 12.20 8.46
N PRO A 64 6.53 13.43 7.94
CA PRO A 64 5.68 13.88 6.84
C PRO A 64 5.75 13.05 5.56
N THR A 65 6.79 12.21 5.39
CA THR A 65 6.99 11.33 4.23
C THR A 65 6.32 9.97 4.36
N TRP A 66 5.64 9.71 5.49
CA TRP A 66 4.89 8.47 5.66
C TRP A 66 3.68 8.43 4.73
N ASN A 67 3.11 7.24 4.56
CA ASN A 67 1.98 7.10 3.66
C ASN A 67 0.79 7.95 4.13
N HIS A 68 0.10 8.55 3.16
CA HIS A 68 -1.15 9.26 3.37
C HIS A 68 -2.25 8.62 2.52
N VAL A 69 -3.44 8.54 3.09
CA VAL A 69 -4.66 8.16 2.36
C VAL A 69 -5.56 9.39 2.31
N CYS A 70 -6.05 9.71 1.12
CA CYS A 70 -6.81 10.93 0.84
C CYS A 70 -8.01 10.59 -0.06
N SER A 71 -8.99 11.49 -0.17
CA SER A 71 -10.17 11.24 -1.01
C SER A 71 -9.97 11.60 -2.48
N LEU A 72 -8.85 12.27 -2.81
CA LEU A 72 -8.50 12.75 -4.14
C LEU A 72 -7.01 12.53 -4.44
N ALA A 73 -6.70 12.33 -5.72
CA ALA A 73 -5.34 12.25 -6.26
C ALA A 73 -4.49 13.48 -5.90
N ASP A 74 -3.16 13.31 -5.92
CA ASP A 74 -2.13 14.23 -5.43
C ASP A 74 -2.22 14.58 -3.93
N CYS A 75 -3.26 14.12 -3.24
CA CYS A 75 -3.56 14.42 -1.85
C CYS A 75 -3.42 15.93 -1.50
N PRO A 76 -4.27 16.82 -2.06
CA PRO A 76 -4.24 18.25 -1.74
C PRO A 76 -4.50 18.53 -0.24
N SER A 77 -5.22 17.62 0.41
CA SER A 77 -5.42 17.58 1.85
C SER A 77 -5.50 16.13 2.31
N VAL A 78 -4.84 15.81 3.43
CA VAL A 78 -4.95 14.49 4.06
C VAL A 78 -6.24 14.43 4.86
N ASP A 79 -7.32 13.94 4.24
CA ASP A 79 -8.68 13.95 4.78
C ASP A 79 -9.22 12.55 5.15
N VAL A 80 -8.48 11.49 4.82
CA VAL A 80 -8.86 10.10 5.16
C VAL A 80 -7.95 9.54 6.26
N ALA A 81 -6.62 9.50 6.04
CA ALA A 81 -5.67 9.05 7.05
C ALA A 81 -4.27 9.60 6.81
N ALA A 82 -3.66 10.15 7.87
CA ALA A 82 -2.25 10.50 7.92
C ALA A 82 -1.45 9.44 8.71
N ASP A 83 -0.12 9.56 8.67
CA ASP A 83 0.78 8.77 9.51
C ASP A 83 0.57 7.26 9.34
N VAL A 84 0.46 6.81 8.10
CA VAL A 84 0.14 5.43 7.78
C VAL A 84 1.41 4.63 7.53
N PRO A 85 1.77 3.69 8.40
CA PRO A 85 2.93 2.82 8.18
C PRO A 85 2.70 1.74 7.12
N VAL A 86 1.46 1.32 6.89
CA VAL A 86 1.13 0.22 5.96
C VAL A 86 -0.17 0.53 5.21
N VAL A 87 -0.11 0.39 3.88
CA VAL A 87 -1.26 0.44 2.96
C VAL A 87 -1.31 -0.85 2.13
N ILE A 88 -2.51 -1.35 1.88
CA ILE A 88 -2.81 -2.44 0.96
C ILE A 88 -3.86 -1.94 -0.03
N VAL A 89 -3.64 -2.18 -1.32
CA VAL A 89 -4.53 -1.78 -2.40
C VAL A 89 -4.96 -3.00 -3.21
N SER A 90 -6.27 -3.12 -3.45
CA SER A 90 -6.85 -3.94 -4.52
C SER A 90 -7.36 -3.01 -5.60
N HIS A 91 -7.11 -3.35 -6.86
CA HIS A 91 -7.53 -2.56 -8.02
C HIS A 91 -8.97 -2.85 -8.47
N GLY A 92 -9.79 -3.34 -7.54
CA GLY A 92 -11.21 -3.56 -7.77
C GLY A 92 -11.57 -4.56 -8.88
N PRO A 93 -12.87 -4.63 -9.21
CA PRO A 93 -13.41 -5.43 -10.32
C PRO A 93 -12.79 -5.16 -11.70
N ASN A 94 -12.50 -3.90 -12.06
CA ASN A 94 -11.95 -3.56 -13.37
C ASN A 94 -10.46 -3.92 -13.49
N GLY A 95 -9.74 -3.93 -12.36
CA GLY A 95 -8.34 -4.32 -12.27
C GLY A 95 -7.37 -3.37 -13.00
N TRP A 96 -7.75 -2.12 -13.26
CA TRP A 96 -6.91 -1.21 -14.03
C TRP A 96 -5.51 -1.03 -13.40
N GLY A 97 -4.49 -1.17 -14.23
CA GLY A 97 -3.06 -1.11 -13.85
C GLY A 97 -2.57 -2.28 -12.98
N ALA A 98 -3.47 -3.18 -12.57
CA ALA A 98 -3.12 -4.32 -11.73
C ALA A 98 -2.30 -5.35 -12.49
N ARG A 99 -1.49 -6.12 -11.75
CA ARG A 99 -0.89 -7.35 -12.29
C ARG A 99 -1.78 -8.53 -11.95
N SER A 100 -2.30 -9.21 -12.96
CA SER A 100 -3.02 -10.47 -12.79
C SER A 100 -2.09 -11.55 -12.24
N ILE A 101 -2.65 -12.53 -11.52
CA ILE A 101 -1.91 -13.72 -11.09
C ILE A 101 -1.28 -14.51 -12.25
N ASN A 102 -1.83 -14.38 -13.46
CA ASN A 102 -1.33 -15.02 -14.68
C ASN A 102 -0.10 -14.29 -15.26
N GLY A 103 0.31 -13.18 -14.65
CA GLY A 103 1.55 -12.47 -14.95
C GLY A 103 1.39 -11.25 -15.87
N SER A 104 0.24 -11.06 -16.49
CA SER A 104 -0.08 -9.90 -17.32
C SER A 104 -0.46 -8.68 -16.48
N THR A 105 0.01 -7.50 -16.88
CA THR A 105 -0.47 -6.22 -16.35
C THR A 105 -1.63 -5.72 -17.20
N LEU A 106 -2.73 -5.31 -16.57
CA LEU A 106 -3.90 -4.75 -17.24
C LEU A 106 -3.63 -3.31 -17.70
N ALA A 107 -4.52 -2.74 -18.52
CA ALA A 107 -4.32 -1.38 -19.04
C ALA A 107 -4.37 -0.34 -17.91
N LEU A 108 -3.80 0.84 -18.13
CA LEU A 108 -3.81 1.90 -17.13
C LEU A 108 -5.23 2.46 -16.94
N PRO A 109 -5.58 2.87 -15.72
CA PRO A 109 -6.86 3.51 -15.45
C PRO A 109 -6.95 4.87 -16.14
N PRO A 110 -8.16 5.30 -16.53
CA PRO A 110 -8.35 6.58 -17.19
C PRO A 110 -8.41 7.77 -16.22
N GLY A 111 -8.69 7.52 -14.93
CA GLY A 111 -8.93 8.55 -13.92
C GLY A 111 -7.74 8.76 -12.98
N ALA A 112 -7.45 10.02 -12.65
CA ALA A 112 -6.34 10.40 -11.77
C ALA A 112 -6.38 9.69 -10.40
N ASN A 113 -7.58 9.46 -9.86
CA ASN A 113 -7.74 8.81 -8.55
C ASN A 113 -7.26 7.35 -8.52
N GLU A 114 -7.54 6.56 -9.56
CA GLU A 114 -7.03 5.19 -9.67
C GLU A 114 -5.56 5.18 -10.13
N ILE A 115 -5.11 6.21 -10.85
CA ILE A 115 -3.70 6.40 -11.21
C ILE A 115 -2.83 6.60 -9.95
N GLU A 116 -3.29 7.40 -8.98
CA GLU A 116 -2.55 7.63 -7.72
C GLU A 116 -2.23 6.30 -7.03
N ASN A 117 -3.20 5.38 -6.99
CA ASN A 117 -3.03 4.06 -6.37
C ASN A 117 -2.03 3.14 -7.12
N LEU A 118 -1.49 3.57 -8.26
CA LEU A 118 -0.51 2.85 -9.07
C LEU A 118 0.90 3.40 -9.00
N ASP A 119 1.11 4.60 -8.47
CA ASP A 119 2.45 5.13 -8.33
C ASP A 119 3.10 4.70 -7.01
N ALA A 120 4.26 5.27 -6.68
CA ALA A 120 5.08 4.87 -5.54
C ALA A 120 5.56 6.10 -4.77
N ASP A 121 4.70 7.11 -4.65
CA ASP A 121 5.02 8.38 -3.98
C ASP A 121 4.47 8.48 -2.54
N HIS A 122 3.94 7.36 -2.03
CA HIS A 122 3.34 7.20 -0.70
C HIS A 122 2.03 7.95 -0.48
N ARG A 123 1.35 8.39 -1.54
CA ARG A 123 -0.04 8.87 -1.48
C ARG A 123 -0.98 7.83 -2.10
N TYR A 124 -2.16 7.71 -1.51
CA TYR A 124 -3.18 6.75 -1.91
C TYR A 124 -4.56 7.37 -1.85
N VAL A 125 -5.44 6.96 -2.77
CA VAL A 125 -6.82 7.43 -2.80
C VAL A 125 -7.77 6.37 -2.28
N SER A 126 -8.60 6.73 -1.31
CA SER A 126 -9.74 5.93 -0.85
C SER A 126 -11.00 6.78 -0.87
N ARG A 127 -11.97 6.42 -1.70
CA ARG A 127 -13.25 7.13 -1.83
C ARG A 127 -14.40 6.18 -2.15
N PRO A 128 -15.67 6.62 -2.03
CA PRO A 128 -16.80 5.81 -2.45
C PRO A 128 -16.70 5.43 -3.94
N PRO A 129 -17.13 4.21 -4.31
CA PRO A 129 -17.03 3.75 -5.69
C PRO A 129 -17.93 4.57 -6.61
N SER A 130 -17.48 4.77 -7.85
CA SER A 130 -18.21 5.48 -8.90
C SER A 130 -18.08 4.76 -10.24
N ARG A 131 -19.08 4.93 -11.10
CA ARG A 131 -19.20 4.20 -12.36
C ARG A 131 -18.45 4.91 -13.50
N PRO A 132 -18.15 4.19 -14.60
CA PRO A 132 -17.74 4.82 -15.84
C PRO A 132 -18.71 5.92 -16.27
N GLY A 133 -18.19 7.12 -16.56
CA GLY A 133 -18.96 8.28 -17.00
C GLY A 133 -19.48 9.20 -15.89
N ASP A 134 -19.27 8.84 -14.61
CA ASP A 134 -19.52 9.77 -13.51
C ASP A 134 -18.56 10.98 -13.58
N ALA A 135 -19.02 12.16 -13.16
CA ALA A 135 -18.25 13.40 -13.25
C ALA A 135 -16.92 13.37 -12.47
N ALA A 136 -16.84 12.55 -11.43
CA ALA A 136 -15.64 12.34 -10.62
C ALA A 136 -14.70 11.25 -11.17
N GLY A 137 -15.04 10.66 -12.32
CA GLY A 137 -14.37 9.49 -12.88
C GLY A 137 -14.86 8.16 -12.29
N GLU A 138 -14.55 7.07 -12.97
CA GLU A 138 -14.69 5.72 -12.41
C GLU A 138 -13.73 5.54 -11.23
N PHE A 139 -14.16 4.79 -10.23
CA PHE A 139 -13.30 4.39 -9.10
C PHE A 139 -13.87 3.12 -8.49
N ASP A 140 -13.11 2.03 -8.51
CA ASP A 140 -13.47 0.78 -7.84
C ASP A 140 -12.34 0.15 -7.00
N ASP A 141 -11.19 0.83 -6.95
CA ASP A 141 -10.09 0.52 -6.05
C ASP A 141 -10.54 0.42 -4.59
N LEU A 142 -10.00 -0.57 -3.88
CA LEU A 142 -10.18 -0.75 -2.45
C LEU A 142 -8.84 -0.55 -1.75
N VAL A 143 -8.80 0.44 -0.86
CA VAL A 143 -7.62 0.75 -0.06
C VAL A 143 -7.90 0.43 1.41
N ALA A 144 -7.02 -0.35 2.00
CA ALA A 144 -7.02 -0.67 3.42
C ALA A 144 -5.68 -0.25 4.04
N TRP A 145 -5.71 0.23 5.29
CA TRP A 145 -4.52 0.73 5.95
C TRP A 145 -4.52 0.41 7.44
N LEU A 146 -3.34 0.49 8.04
CA LEU A 146 -3.14 0.42 9.49
C LEU A 146 -2.48 1.72 9.96
N PRO A 147 -3.19 2.61 10.68
CA PRO A 147 -2.60 3.85 11.21
C PRO A 147 -1.50 3.58 12.27
N PHE A 148 -0.51 4.48 12.35
CA PHE A 148 0.63 4.30 13.26
C PHE A 148 0.21 4.13 14.73
N ASN A 149 -0.70 4.97 15.21
CA ASN A 149 -1.18 4.92 16.59
C ASN A 149 -1.86 3.58 16.93
N VAL A 150 -2.50 2.92 15.96
CA VAL A 150 -3.07 1.57 16.15
C VAL A 150 -1.96 0.53 16.20
N LEU A 151 -0.97 0.63 15.31
CA LEU A 151 0.16 -0.30 15.28
C LEU A 151 0.99 -0.22 16.57
N ILE A 152 1.43 0.97 16.97
CA ILE A 152 2.32 1.13 18.12
C ILE A 152 1.66 0.74 19.44
N ASN A 153 0.37 1.02 19.64
CA ASN A 153 -0.33 0.59 20.86
C ASN A 153 -0.51 -0.93 20.94
N ARG A 154 -0.50 -1.64 19.80
CA ARG A 154 -0.60 -3.11 19.77
C ARG A 154 0.75 -3.79 19.93
N VAL A 155 1.80 -3.20 19.36
CA VAL A 155 3.13 -3.79 19.35
C VAL A 155 3.95 -3.34 20.57
N CYS A 156 3.88 -2.06 20.96
CA CYS A 156 4.61 -1.48 22.08
C CYS A 156 3.63 -0.93 23.14
N PRO A 157 2.99 -1.80 23.94
CA PRO A 157 2.14 -1.36 25.04
C PRO A 157 2.97 -0.64 26.13
N ALA A 158 2.35 -0.21 27.22
CA ALA A 158 2.98 0.59 28.28
C ALA A 158 4.27 0.01 28.90
N GLY A 159 4.58 -1.28 28.67
CA GLY A 159 5.83 -1.94 29.06
C GLY A 159 6.98 -1.83 28.04
N GLY A 160 6.76 -1.19 26.89
CA GLY A 160 7.70 -1.11 25.78
C GLY A 160 7.40 -2.10 24.65
N CYS A 161 8.22 -2.06 23.60
CA CYS A 161 8.18 -3.02 22.50
C CYS A 161 8.81 -4.37 22.91
N PRO A 162 8.49 -5.46 22.20
CA PRO A 162 9.14 -6.76 22.37
C PRO A 162 10.66 -6.70 22.20
#